data_AF-A0A0S8HRV0-F1
#
_entry.id   AF-A0A0S8HRV0-F1
#
_cell.length_a   1.000
_cell.length_b   1.000
_cell.length_c   1.000
_cell.angle_alpha   90.00
_cell.angle_beta   90.00
_cell.angle_gamma   90.00
#
_symmetry.space_group_name_H-M   'P 1'
#
loop_
_entity.id
_entity.type
_entity.pdbx_description
1 polymer ?
#
loop_
_entity_poly.entity_id
_entity_poly.type
_entity_poly.pdbx_seq_one_letter_code
_entity_poly.pdbx_strand_id
1 'polypeptide(L)'
;MNDLKDYLEAVITFRDLLERYPDSEYTLPSYYNLYNLYAELNDKELSDFYRESIIREFPESQTARLMTNPDYINELMEKENEVNRFYENTYEKYQYGSYDQVIRDVDYALVTYQNDELIPQFTLLKVLAIGQTQDIMQFTEALDSLVKTYPAHEVAERANEILAYIKRSDPVVKMETEKKEAEEIYTFDPEGPYYFGLIVKKDIDLNQLKFEIINFNLDLFPTRTFDVVSENLADNDRLILVQSLRSLGNAWNYYDQIVTSENIMALVQGTNFSRFVISPENSRKLIQDKVASKYLLFFDKYYKRE
;
A
#
# COMPACT_ATOMS: atom_id res chain seq x y z
N MET A 1 -8.00 -36.83 47.07
CA MET A 1 -9.02 -36.27 47.99
C MET A 1 -9.08 -34.73 47.93
N ASN A 2 -8.13 -34.06 47.27
CA ASN A 2 -8.14 -32.61 47.07
C ASN A 2 -8.90 -32.23 45.78
N ASP A 3 -8.76 -33.03 44.73
CA ASP A 3 -9.31 -32.74 43.39
C ASP A 3 -10.85 -32.66 43.37
N LEU A 4 -11.54 -33.51 44.14
CA LEU A 4 -13.00 -33.48 44.25
C LEU A 4 -13.52 -32.17 44.88
N LYS A 5 -12.75 -31.60 45.82
CA LYS A 5 -13.08 -30.33 46.46
C LYS A 5 -12.86 -29.17 45.48
N ASP A 6 -11.80 -29.24 44.70
CA ASP A 6 -11.46 -28.23 43.68
C ASP A 6 -12.50 -28.22 42.53
N TYR A 7 -13.04 -29.38 42.13
CA TYR A 7 -14.12 -29.45 41.14
C TYR A 7 -15.43 -28.82 41.61
N LEU A 8 -15.80 -29.00 42.89
CA LEU A 8 -17.02 -28.40 43.44
C LEU A 8 -16.92 -26.86 43.52
N GLU A 9 -15.76 -26.33 43.91
CA GLU A 9 -15.53 -24.87 43.90
C GLU A 9 -15.54 -24.29 42.48
N ALA A 10 -14.98 -25.03 41.50
CA ALA A 10 -15.04 -24.65 40.09
C ALA A 10 -16.49 -24.61 39.57
N VAL A 11 -17.31 -25.61 39.93
CA VAL A 11 -18.75 -25.63 39.59
C VAL A 11 -19.47 -24.42 40.16
N ILE A 12 -19.23 -24.08 41.44
CA ILE A 12 -19.83 -22.90 42.07
C ILE A 12 -19.45 -21.62 41.31
N THR A 13 -18.17 -21.50 40.95
CA THR A 13 -17.63 -20.33 40.24
C THR A 13 -18.27 -20.14 38.87
N PHE A 14 -18.34 -21.20 38.05
CA PHE A 14 -18.94 -21.11 36.71
C PHE A 14 -20.45 -20.88 36.78
N ARG A 15 -21.14 -21.42 37.78
CA ARG A 15 -22.57 -21.15 37.99
C ARG A 15 -22.84 -19.71 38.40
N ASP A 16 -22.05 -19.16 39.32
CA ASP A 16 -22.15 -17.74 39.72
C ASP A 16 -21.84 -16.82 38.52
N LEU A 17 -20.87 -17.18 37.68
CA LEU A 17 -20.57 -16.45 36.45
C LEU A 17 -21.77 -16.42 35.48
N LEU A 18 -22.42 -17.58 35.26
CA LEU A 18 -23.62 -17.68 34.41
C LEU A 18 -24.84 -17.00 35.01
N GLU A 19 -24.99 -16.98 36.33
CA GLU A 19 -26.08 -16.29 37.00
C GLU A 19 -25.93 -14.77 36.87
N ARG A 20 -24.71 -14.25 37.01
CA ARG A 20 -24.41 -12.82 36.90
C ARG A 20 -24.39 -12.32 35.45
N TYR A 21 -23.96 -13.17 34.51
CA TYR A 21 -23.74 -12.81 33.10
C TYR A 21 -24.27 -13.89 32.13
N PRO A 22 -25.59 -14.13 32.09
CA PRO A 22 -26.19 -15.25 31.35
C PRO A 22 -26.03 -15.16 29.82
N ASP A 23 -25.99 -13.96 29.25
CA ASP A 23 -25.75 -13.71 27.82
C ASP A 23 -24.42 -12.96 27.64
N SER A 24 -23.31 -13.67 27.81
CA SER A 24 -21.97 -13.10 27.64
C SER A 24 -21.09 -13.98 26.77
N GLU A 25 -19.94 -13.43 26.36
CA GLU A 25 -18.89 -14.22 25.69
C GLU A 25 -18.41 -15.42 26.53
N TYR A 26 -18.67 -15.40 27.85
CA TYR A 26 -18.32 -16.48 28.78
C TYR A 26 -19.38 -17.58 28.87
N THR A 27 -20.57 -17.41 28.29
CA THR A 27 -21.67 -18.37 28.44
C THR A 27 -21.31 -19.74 27.83
N LEU A 28 -20.88 -19.78 26.57
CA LEU A 28 -20.45 -21.02 25.91
C LEU A 28 -19.23 -21.67 26.60
N PRO A 29 -18.14 -20.95 26.93
CA PRO A 29 -17.04 -21.51 27.71
C PRO A 29 -17.48 -22.07 29.08
N SER A 30 -18.39 -21.38 29.78
CA SER A 30 -18.88 -21.82 31.09
C SER A 30 -19.75 -23.07 30.98
N TYR A 31 -20.61 -23.16 29.97
CA TYR A 31 -21.38 -24.38 29.70
C TYR A 31 -20.47 -25.57 29.39
N TYR A 32 -19.44 -25.37 28.56
CA TYR A 32 -18.48 -26.42 28.24
C TYR A 32 -17.70 -26.90 29.45
N ASN A 33 -17.23 -25.97 30.30
CA ASN A 33 -16.53 -26.33 31.53
C ASN A 33 -17.44 -27.05 32.53
N LEU A 34 -18.70 -26.62 32.68
CA LEU A 34 -19.67 -27.30 33.55
C LEU A 34 -20.01 -28.70 33.03
N TYR A 35 -20.17 -28.88 31.72
CA TYR A 35 -20.33 -30.20 31.10
C TYR A 35 -19.20 -31.17 31.52
N ASN A 36 -17.94 -30.73 31.41
CA ASN A 36 -16.77 -31.54 31.77
C ASN A 36 -16.68 -31.78 33.29
N LEU A 37 -16.90 -30.75 34.11
CA LEU A 37 -16.82 -30.86 35.57
C LEU A 37 -17.87 -31.83 36.12
N TYR A 38 -19.11 -31.78 35.62
CA TYR A 38 -20.15 -32.72 36.05
C TYR A 38 -19.89 -34.15 35.56
N ALA A 39 -19.23 -34.32 34.41
CA ALA A 39 -18.77 -35.64 33.97
C ALA A 39 -17.72 -36.24 34.93
N GLU A 40 -16.74 -35.45 35.37
CA GLU A 40 -15.72 -35.85 36.36
C GLU A 40 -16.34 -36.16 37.75
N LEU A 41 -17.41 -35.45 38.11
CA LEU A 41 -18.17 -35.70 39.33
C LEU A 41 -19.14 -36.90 39.24
N ASN A 42 -19.20 -37.59 38.09
CA ASN A 42 -20.19 -38.63 37.76
C ASN A 42 -21.66 -38.18 37.88
N ASP A 43 -21.93 -36.87 37.75
CA ASP A 43 -23.28 -36.33 37.68
C ASP A 43 -23.73 -36.23 36.22
N LYS A 44 -24.22 -37.36 35.73
CA LYS A 44 -24.61 -37.49 34.32
C LYS A 44 -25.77 -36.57 33.93
N GLU A 45 -26.72 -36.36 34.83
CA GLU A 45 -27.91 -35.54 34.54
C GLU A 45 -27.51 -34.09 34.27
N LEU A 46 -26.68 -33.51 35.14
CA LEU A 46 -26.20 -32.14 34.93
C LEU A 46 -25.21 -32.03 33.78
N SER A 47 -24.34 -33.04 33.59
CA SER A 47 -23.46 -33.06 32.42
C SER A 47 -24.27 -33.05 31.12
N ASP A 48 -25.26 -33.93 30.98
CA ASP A 48 -26.13 -33.99 29.79
C ASP A 48 -26.93 -32.69 29.61
N PHE A 49 -27.41 -32.07 30.70
CA PHE A 49 -28.09 -30.77 30.64
C PHE A 49 -27.22 -29.67 30.00
N TYR A 50 -25.95 -29.54 30.41
CA TYR A 50 -25.05 -28.54 29.84
C TYR A 50 -24.65 -28.88 28.40
N ARG A 51 -24.46 -30.17 28.08
CA ARG A 51 -24.25 -30.63 26.70
C ARG A 51 -25.41 -30.24 25.79
N GLU A 52 -26.64 -30.52 26.20
CA GLU A 52 -27.84 -30.16 25.44
C GLU A 52 -28.01 -28.64 25.30
N SER A 53 -27.66 -27.89 26.35
CA SER A 53 -27.69 -26.43 26.31
C SER A 53 -26.68 -25.86 25.31
N ILE A 54 -25.46 -26.42 25.22
CA ILE A 54 -24.47 -26.05 24.19
C ILE A 54 -25.01 -26.30 22.79
N ILE A 55 -25.60 -27.48 22.55
CA ILE A 55 -26.12 -27.87 21.24
C ILE A 55 -27.30 -26.99 20.83
N ARG A 56 -28.20 -26.69 21.76
CA ARG A 56 -29.43 -25.92 21.50
C ARG A 56 -29.15 -24.43 21.31
N GLU A 57 -28.29 -23.85 22.15
CA GLU A 57 -28.10 -22.40 22.23
C GLU A 57 -26.91 -21.92 21.39
N PHE A 58 -25.94 -22.80 21.12
CA PHE A 58 -24.75 -22.49 20.30
C PHE A 58 -24.54 -23.49 19.15
N PRO A 59 -25.57 -23.83 18.34
CA PRO A 59 -25.50 -24.90 17.34
C PRO A 59 -24.40 -24.71 16.29
N GLU A 60 -24.04 -23.46 15.99
CA GLU A 60 -22.99 -23.12 15.02
C GLU A 60 -21.57 -23.09 15.60
N SER A 61 -21.43 -23.20 16.93
CA SER A 61 -20.12 -23.21 17.58
C SER A 61 -19.35 -24.50 17.26
N GLN A 62 -18.02 -24.40 17.19
CA GLN A 62 -17.18 -25.59 17.05
C GLN A 62 -17.45 -26.61 18.16
N THR A 63 -17.67 -26.14 19.40
CA THR A 63 -18.00 -26.98 20.56
C THR A 63 -19.27 -27.80 20.34
N ALA A 64 -20.36 -27.18 19.87
CA ALA A 64 -21.61 -27.89 19.57
C ALA A 64 -21.46 -28.89 18.41
N ARG A 65 -20.69 -28.52 17.38
CA ARG A 65 -20.42 -29.41 16.24
C ARG A 65 -19.58 -30.63 16.65
N LEU A 66 -18.60 -30.47 17.53
CA LEU A 66 -17.84 -31.58 18.12
C LEU A 66 -18.73 -32.52 18.94
N MET A 67 -19.72 -31.97 19.66
CA MET A 67 -20.62 -32.76 20.48
C MET A 67 -21.68 -33.53 19.69
N THR A 68 -22.00 -33.08 18.46
CA THR A 68 -23.07 -33.64 17.61
C THR A 68 -22.55 -34.47 16.45
N ASN A 69 -21.37 -34.16 15.92
CA ASN A 69 -20.71 -34.89 14.85
C ASN A 69 -19.36 -35.47 15.33
N PRO A 70 -19.28 -36.79 15.58
CA PRO A 70 -18.05 -37.48 15.97
C PRO A 70 -16.91 -37.36 14.95
N ASP A 71 -17.22 -37.13 13.67
CA ASP A 71 -16.25 -37.03 12.57
C ASP A 71 -15.84 -35.59 12.26
N TYR A 72 -16.37 -34.58 12.97
CA TYR A 72 -16.15 -33.17 12.67
C TYR A 72 -14.66 -32.75 12.61
N ILE A 73 -13.82 -33.31 13.50
CA ILE A 73 -12.36 -33.08 13.45
C ILE A 73 -11.75 -33.67 12.18
N ASN A 74 -12.14 -34.90 11.82
CA ASN A 74 -11.64 -35.55 10.61
C ASN A 74 -12.07 -34.78 9.36
N GLU A 75 -13.32 -34.31 9.28
CA GLU A 75 -13.82 -33.47 8.19
C GLU A 75 -13.04 -32.15 8.07
N LEU A 76 -12.75 -31.48 9.19
CA LEU A 76 -11.93 -30.26 9.21
C LEU A 76 -10.51 -30.53 8.71
N MET A 77 -9.85 -31.58 9.23
CA MET A 77 -8.52 -31.97 8.80
C MET A 77 -8.50 -32.38 7.32
N GLU A 78 -9.51 -33.09 6.85
CA GLU A 78 -9.62 -33.52 5.45
C GLU A 78 -9.79 -32.33 4.51
N LYS A 79 -10.58 -31.34 4.92
CA LYS A 79 -10.73 -30.07 4.21
C LYS A 79 -9.43 -29.26 4.18
N GLU A 80 -8.74 -29.11 5.30
CA GLU A 80 -7.44 -28.43 5.36
C GLU A 80 -6.40 -29.14 4.47
N ASN A 81 -6.35 -30.47 4.54
CA ASN A 81 -5.51 -31.29 3.67
C ASN A 81 -5.88 -31.15 2.19
N GLU A 82 -7.17 -30.95 1.87
CA GLU A 82 -7.62 -30.70 0.50
C GLU A 82 -7.09 -29.38 -0.03
N VAL A 83 -7.25 -28.28 0.72
CA VAL A 83 -6.78 -26.95 0.30
C VAL A 83 -5.26 -26.93 0.17
N ASN A 84 -4.54 -27.48 1.16
CA ASN A 84 -3.07 -27.60 1.12
C ASN A 84 -2.60 -28.36 -0.11
N ARG A 85 -3.18 -29.54 -0.39
CA ARG A 85 -2.86 -30.34 -1.58
C ARG A 85 -3.22 -29.63 -2.88
N PHE A 86 -4.33 -28.89 -2.90
CA PHE A 86 -4.71 -28.09 -4.07
C PHE A 86 -3.69 -26.96 -4.31
N TYR A 87 -3.22 -26.31 -3.25
CA TYR A 87 -2.17 -25.29 -3.32
C TYR A 87 -0.86 -25.88 -3.83
N GLU A 88 -0.39 -26.98 -3.26
CA GLU A 88 0.83 -27.68 -3.67
C GLU A 88 0.79 -28.03 -5.16
N ASN A 89 -0.29 -28.65 -5.63
CA ASN A 89 -0.47 -28.98 -7.05
C ASN A 89 -0.47 -27.73 -7.95
N THR A 90 -1.06 -26.63 -7.48
CA THR A 90 -1.09 -25.36 -8.22
C THR A 90 0.30 -24.73 -8.27
N TYR A 91 1.05 -24.81 -7.17
CA TYR A 91 2.43 -24.34 -7.09
C TYR A 91 3.37 -25.16 -7.97
N GLU A 92 3.24 -26.49 -8.01
CA GLU A 92 3.99 -27.33 -8.94
C GLU A 92 3.75 -26.90 -10.40
N LYS A 93 2.50 -26.66 -10.79
CA LYS A 93 2.18 -26.16 -12.14
C LYS A 93 2.87 -24.84 -12.43
N TYR A 94 2.98 -23.94 -11.46
CA TYR A 94 3.75 -22.70 -11.60
C TYR A 94 5.23 -22.99 -11.84
N GLN A 95 5.83 -23.89 -11.06
CA GLN A 95 7.23 -24.29 -11.22
C GLN A 95 7.51 -24.91 -12.60
N TYR A 96 6.55 -25.66 -13.16
CA TYR A 96 6.63 -26.21 -14.52
C TYR A 96 6.25 -25.22 -15.63
N GLY A 97 5.96 -23.95 -15.31
CA GLY A 97 5.63 -22.92 -16.29
C GLY A 97 4.22 -23.00 -16.87
N SER A 98 3.32 -23.76 -16.25
CA SER A 98 1.91 -23.90 -16.68
C SER A 98 1.04 -22.74 -16.19
N TYR A 99 1.43 -21.51 -16.49
CA TYR A 99 0.88 -20.29 -15.90
C TYR A 99 -0.62 -20.08 -16.17
N ASP A 100 -1.11 -20.38 -17.36
CA ASP A 100 -2.54 -20.27 -17.66
C ASP A 100 -3.39 -21.22 -16.80
N GLN A 101 -2.83 -22.40 -16.47
CA GLN A 101 -3.51 -23.34 -15.59
C GLN A 101 -3.48 -22.85 -14.14
N VAL A 102 -2.35 -22.28 -13.69
CA VAL A 102 -2.23 -21.67 -12.36
C VAL A 102 -3.30 -20.58 -12.17
N ILE A 103 -3.48 -19.70 -13.16
CA ILE A 103 -4.48 -18.63 -13.10
C ILE A 103 -5.88 -19.23 -12.93
N ARG A 104 -6.23 -20.27 -13.71
CA ARG A 104 -7.53 -20.96 -13.60
C ARG A 104 -7.73 -21.67 -12.27
N ASP A 105 -6.70 -22.34 -11.77
CA ASP A 105 -6.74 -23.06 -10.50
C ASP A 105 -6.92 -22.09 -9.33
N VAL A 106 -6.22 -20.95 -9.35
CA VAL A 106 -6.40 -19.89 -8.36
C VAL A 106 -7.81 -19.30 -8.45
N ASP A 107 -8.32 -19.02 -9.65
CA ASP A 107 -9.71 -18.53 -9.80
C ASP A 107 -10.74 -19.49 -9.20
N TYR A 108 -10.51 -20.79 -9.34
CA TYR A 108 -11.33 -21.80 -8.67
C TYR A 108 -11.16 -21.74 -7.14
N ALA A 109 -9.94 -21.67 -6.62
CA ALA A 109 -9.67 -21.59 -5.19
C ALA A 109 -10.31 -20.35 -4.53
N LEU A 110 -10.26 -19.19 -5.21
CA LEU A 110 -10.87 -17.94 -4.74
C LEU A 110 -12.39 -18.04 -4.58
N VAL A 111 -13.04 -18.98 -5.26
CA VAL A 111 -14.50 -19.21 -5.15
C VAL A 111 -14.80 -20.37 -4.19
N THR A 112 -14.02 -21.44 -4.22
CA THR A 112 -14.31 -22.66 -3.44
C THR A 112 -13.81 -22.54 -1.99
N TYR A 113 -12.69 -21.85 -1.75
CA TYR A 113 -11.99 -21.79 -0.47
C TYR A 113 -11.92 -20.37 0.11
N GLN A 114 -12.92 -19.51 -0.17
CA GLN A 114 -12.90 -18.05 0.05
C GLN A 114 -12.45 -17.55 1.44
N ASN A 115 -12.59 -18.37 2.48
CA ASN A 115 -12.27 -18.03 3.88
C ASN A 115 -11.02 -18.76 4.41
N ASP A 116 -10.29 -19.45 3.55
CA ASP A 116 -9.10 -20.20 3.93
C ASP A 116 -7.89 -19.27 4.05
N GLU A 117 -7.00 -19.59 5.00
CA GLU A 117 -5.80 -18.79 5.29
C GLU A 117 -4.80 -18.78 4.12
N LEU A 118 -4.88 -19.75 3.20
CA LEU A 118 -4.01 -19.82 2.01
C LEU A 118 -4.45 -18.93 0.84
N ILE A 119 -5.64 -18.33 0.90
CA ILE A 119 -6.18 -17.50 -0.19
C ILE A 119 -5.24 -16.34 -0.59
N PRO A 120 -4.60 -15.61 0.33
CA PRO A 120 -3.60 -14.61 -0.02
C PRO A 120 -2.42 -15.19 -0.83
N GLN A 121 -1.93 -16.39 -0.47
CA GLN A 121 -0.83 -17.07 -1.14
C GLN A 121 -1.24 -17.56 -2.54
N PHE A 122 -2.45 -18.10 -2.70
CA PHE A 122 -3.01 -18.39 -4.02
C PHE A 122 -3.06 -17.14 -4.89
N THR A 123 -3.52 -16.01 -4.33
CA THR A 123 -3.61 -14.75 -5.08
C THR A 123 -2.24 -14.25 -5.50
N LEU A 124 -1.24 -14.31 -4.62
CA LEU A 124 0.15 -13.99 -4.97
C LEU A 124 0.64 -14.88 -6.13
N LEU A 125 0.39 -16.19 -6.07
CA LEU A 125 0.80 -17.13 -7.10
C LEU A 125 0.18 -16.81 -8.47
N LYS A 126 -1.10 -16.42 -8.50
CA LYS A 126 -1.77 -15.93 -9.72
C LYS A 126 -1.11 -14.65 -10.25
N VAL A 127 -0.80 -13.68 -9.39
CA VAL A 127 -0.13 -12.44 -9.80
C VAL A 127 1.24 -12.73 -10.40
N LEU A 128 2.01 -13.64 -9.80
CA LEU A 128 3.29 -14.09 -10.34
C LEU A 128 3.13 -14.82 -11.69
N ALA A 129 2.06 -15.58 -11.90
CA ALA A 129 1.75 -16.22 -13.18
C ALA A 129 1.35 -15.20 -14.27
N ILE A 130 0.63 -14.14 -13.89
CA ILE A 130 0.33 -12.99 -14.77
C ILE A 130 1.65 -12.34 -15.22
N GLY A 131 2.60 -12.14 -14.32
CA GLY A 131 3.92 -11.57 -14.65
C GLY A 131 4.76 -12.40 -15.63
N GLN A 132 4.43 -13.67 -15.85
CA GLN A 132 5.09 -14.55 -16.81
C GLN A 132 4.37 -14.61 -18.16
N THR A 133 3.11 -14.18 -18.23
CA THR A 133 2.25 -14.33 -19.41
C THR A 133 1.82 -13.01 -20.04
N GLN A 134 1.78 -11.94 -19.26
CA GLN A 134 1.34 -10.62 -19.68
C GLN A 134 2.50 -9.62 -19.73
N ASP A 135 2.24 -8.46 -20.34
CA ASP A 135 3.21 -7.37 -20.34
C ASP A 135 3.43 -6.77 -18.94
N ILE A 136 4.52 -6.02 -18.80
CA ILE A 136 4.98 -5.47 -17.53
C ILE A 136 3.96 -4.49 -16.90
N MET A 137 3.14 -3.79 -17.70
CA MET A 137 2.12 -2.87 -17.18
C MET A 137 1.00 -3.66 -16.53
N GLN A 138 0.50 -4.71 -17.20
CA GLN A 138 -0.52 -5.58 -16.63
C GLN A 138 -0.02 -6.29 -15.37
N PHE A 139 1.24 -6.72 -15.34
CA PHE A 139 1.83 -7.30 -14.14
C PHE A 139 1.90 -6.29 -12.98
N THR A 140 2.31 -5.06 -13.26
CA THR A 140 2.36 -3.97 -12.28
C THR A 140 0.97 -3.69 -11.70
N GLU A 141 -0.07 -3.63 -12.54
CA GLU A 141 -1.46 -3.43 -12.10
C GLU A 141 -1.97 -4.60 -11.24
N ALA A 142 -1.59 -5.84 -11.57
CA ALA A 142 -1.93 -7.01 -10.78
C ALA A 142 -1.26 -6.98 -9.39
N LEU A 143 0.00 -6.56 -9.31
CA LEU A 143 0.72 -6.36 -8.04
C LEU A 143 0.09 -5.24 -7.20
N ASP A 144 -0.22 -4.08 -7.80
CA ASP A 144 -0.91 -2.98 -7.11
C ASP A 144 -2.27 -3.42 -6.56
N SER A 145 -3.00 -4.25 -7.32
CA SER A 145 -4.27 -4.80 -6.88
C SER A 145 -4.09 -5.74 -5.68
N LEU A 146 -3.08 -6.61 -5.70
CA LEU A 146 -2.77 -7.50 -4.56
C LEU A 146 -2.48 -6.71 -3.28
N VAL A 147 -1.68 -5.64 -3.37
CA VAL A 147 -1.37 -4.77 -2.23
C VAL A 147 -2.64 -4.12 -1.66
N LYS A 148 -3.55 -3.67 -2.53
CA LYS A 148 -4.83 -3.08 -2.12
C LYS A 148 -5.78 -4.10 -1.48
N THR A 149 -5.77 -5.34 -1.96
CA THR A 149 -6.61 -6.41 -1.42
C THR A 149 -6.11 -6.90 -0.06
N TYR A 150 -4.80 -7.01 0.15
CA TYR A 150 -4.21 -7.56 1.39
C TYR A 150 -3.18 -6.60 2.05
N PRO A 151 -3.54 -5.37 2.42
CA PRO A 151 -2.59 -4.31 2.76
C PRO A 151 -1.70 -4.60 3.98
N ALA A 152 -2.15 -5.46 4.90
CA ALA A 152 -1.42 -5.82 6.13
C ALA A 152 -0.83 -7.24 6.11
N HIS A 153 -0.90 -7.96 4.98
CA HIS A 153 -0.42 -9.33 4.86
C HIS A 153 0.99 -9.38 4.24
N GLU A 154 1.77 -10.40 4.54
CA GLU A 154 3.12 -10.63 3.97
C GLU A 154 3.17 -10.65 2.43
N VAL A 155 2.04 -10.97 1.76
CA VAL A 155 1.98 -11.00 0.29
C VAL A 155 2.02 -9.59 -0.30
N ALA A 156 1.53 -8.58 0.43
CA ALA A 156 1.62 -7.19 0.03
C ALA A 156 3.05 -6.67 0.22
N GLU A 157 3.76 -7.06 1.28
CA GLU A 157 5.18 -6.75 1.42
C GLU A 157 5.96 -7.28 0.21
N ARG A 158 5.75 -8.56 -0.13
CA ARG A 158 6.41 -9.17 -1.29
C ARG A 158 6.05 -8.48 -2.61
N ALA A 159 4.79 -8.11 -2.82
CA ALA A 159 4.40 -7.38 -4.02
C ALA A 159 5.02 -5.98 -4.09
N ASN A 160 5.10 -5.27 -2.96
CA ASN A 160 5.77 -3.96 -2.89
C ASN A 160 7.27 -4.05 -3.21
N GLU A 161 7.96 -5.11 -2.78
CA GLU A 161 9.36 -5.34 -3.16
C GLU A 161 9.52 -5.48 -4.68
N ILE A 162 8.62 -6.25 -5.31
CA ILE A 162 8.63 -6.47 -6.76
C ILE A 162 8.30 -5.16 -7.50
N LEU A 163 7.26 -4.43 -7.07
CA LEU A 163 6.90 -3.12 -7.62
C LEU A 163 8.07 -2.13 -7.53
N ALA A 164 8.74 -2.06 -6.38
CA ALA A 164 9.90 -1.19 -6.18
C ALA A 164 11.06 -1.57 -7.11
N TYR A 165 11.27 -2.88 -7.35
CA TYR A 165 12.25 -3.33 -8.33
C TYR A 165 11.86 -2.90 -9.75
N ILE A 166 10.62 -3.16 -10.19
CA ILE A 166 10.12 -2.80 -11.53
C ILE A 166 10.23 -1.30 -11.77
N LYS A 167 9.77 -0.48 -10.82
CA LYS A 167 9.85 1.00 -10.90
C LYS A 167 11.29 1.51 -11.03
N ARG A 168 12.28 0.76 -10.54
CA ARG A 168 13.69 1.09 -10.68
C ARG A 168 14.30 0.59 -11.99
N SER A 169 13.86 -0.56 -12.49
CA SER A 169 14.46 -1.22 -13.66
C SER A 169 13.80 -0.87 -15.00
N ASP A 170 12.51 -0.53 -15.00
CA ASP A 170 11.74 -0.26 -16.20
C ASP A 170 11.38 1.23 -16.31
N PRO A 171 11.98 1.99 -17.27
CA PRO A 171 11.72 3.41 -17.43
C PRO A 171 10.28 3.75 -17.82
N VAL A 172 9.59 2.86 -18.54
CA VAL A 172 8.21 3.10 -19.00
C VAL A 172 7.26 3.00 -17.82
N VAL A 173 7.39 1.93 -17.03
CA VAL A 173 6.58 1.77 -15.80
C VAL A 173 6.88 2.92 -14.84
N LYS A 174 8.16 3.27 -14.63
CA LYS A 174 8.54 4.41 -13.78
C LYS A 174 7.81 5.68 -14.20
N MET A 175 7.86 6.01 -15.48
CA MET A 175 7.25 7.24 -16.03
C MET A 175 5.72 7.23 -15.87
N GLU A 176 5.04 6.13 -16.19
CA GLU A 176 3.58 6.05 -16.08
C GLU A 176 3.11 6.10 -14.62
N THR A 177 3.83 5.45 -13.69
CA THR A 177 3.55 5.56 -12.25
C THR A 177 3.75 6.99 -11.76
N GLU A 178 4.88 7.62 -12.11
CA GLU A 178 5.16 9.01 -11.73
C GLU A 178 4.14 9.99 -12.31
N LYS A 179 3.61 9.73 -13.51
CA LYS A 179 2.55 10.53 -14.12
C LYS A 179 1.24 10.46 -13.33
N LYS A 180 0.81 9.26 -12.92
CA LYS A 180 -0.38 9.08 -12.06
C LYS A 180 -0.18 9.81 -10.72
N GLU A 181 0.95 9.59 -10.06
CA GLU A 181 1.30 10.25 -8.79
C GLU A 181 1.34 11.78 -8.96
N ALA A 182 1.86 12.29 -10.08
CA ALA A 182 1.94 13.73 -10.32
C ALA A 182 0.55 14.38 -10.45
N GLU A 183 -0.42 13.69 -11.05
CA GLU A 183 -1.80 14.18 -11.16
C GLU A 183 -2.54 14.18 -9.82
N GLU A 184 -2.16 13.32 -8.88
CA GLU A 184 -2.69 13.30 -7.51
C GLU A 184 -2.05 14.38 -6.63
N ILE A 185 -0.75 14.64 -6.81
CA ILE A 185 0.01 15.61 -6.00
C ILE A 185 -0.29 17.04 -6.45
N TYR A 186 -0.18 17.33 -7.76
CA TYR A 186 -0.14 18.70 -8.28
C TYR A 186 -1.48 19.16 -8.87
N THR A 187 -1.69 20.48 -8.87
CA THR A 187 -2.95 21.08 -9.36
C THR A 187 -2.64 22.27 -10.26
N PHE A 188 -3.35 22.37 -11.39
CA PHE A 188 -3.17 23.47 -12.32
C PHE A 188 -4.11 24.60 -11.91
N ASP A 189 -3.53 25.76 -11.57
CA ASP A 189 -4.27 26.98 -11.26
C ASP A 189 -3.66 28.15 -12.05
N PRO A 190 -4.30 28.64 -13.14
CA PRO A 190 -3.72 29.70 -13.97
C PRO A 190 -3.68 31.06 -13.27
N GLU A 191 -4.35 31.21 -12.13
CA GLU A 191 -4.47 32.47 -11.40
C GLU A 191 -3.40 32.64 -10.33
N GLY A 192 -3.20 33.89 -9.92
CA GLY A 192 -2.33 34.22 -8.81
C GLY A 192 -0.82 34.23 -9.14
N PRO A 193 0.03 34.37 -8.11
CA PRO A 193 1.46 34.49 -8.29
C PRO A 193 2.09 33.17 -8.74
N TYR A 194 3.22 33.28 -9.43
CA TYR A 194 4.01 32.17 -9.95
C TYR A 194 5.48 32.36 -9.60
N TYR A 195 6.24 31.28 -9.71
CA TYR A 195 7.68 31.24 -9.61
C TYR A 195 8.28 30.71 -10.91
N PHE A 196 9.51 31.12 -11.20
CA PHE A 196 10.35 30.42 -12.17
C PHE A 196 11.15 29.36 -11.43
N GLY A 197 11.16 28.15 -11.96
CA GLY A 197 11.92 27.02 -11.43
C GLY A 197 13.02 26.57 -12.37
N LEU A 198 14.18 26.29 -11.80
CA LEU A 198 15.33 25.70 -12.47
C LEU A 198 15.83 24.51 -11.65
N ILE A 199 15.83 23.32 -12.25
CA ILE A 199 16.45 22.13 -11.69
C ILE A 199 17.79 21.92 -12.36
N VAL A 200 18.83 21.76 -11.55
CA VAL A 200 20.19 21.43 -11.98
C VAL A 200 20.73 20.26 -11.16
N LYS A 201 21.76 19.59 -11.66
CA LYS A 201 22.47 18.55 -10.93
C LYS A 201 23.42 19.13 -9.88
N LYS A 202 23.75 18.32 -8.87
CA LYS A 202 24.57 18.69 -7.70
C LYS A 202 26.01 19.16 -8.04
N ASP A 203 26.51 18.78 -9.21
CA ASP A 203 27.84 19.14 -9.74
C ASP A 203 27.94 20.61 -10.18
N ILE A 204 26.82 21.28 -10.42
CA ILE A 204 26.80 22.73 -10.69
C ILE A 204 27.12 23.53 -9.43
N ASP A 205 27.97 24.56 -9.57
CA ASP A 205 28.20 25.57 -8.52
C ASP A 205 26.92 26.39 -8.31
N LEU A 206 26.17 26.00 -7.28
CA LEU A 206 24.91 26.63 -6.92
C LEU A 206 25.07 28.10 -6.53
N ASN A 207 26.18 28.47 -5.90
CA ASN A 207 26.39 29.83 -5.43
C ASN A 207 26.67 30.76 -6.61
N GLN A 208 27.53 30.32 -7.54
CA GLN A 208 27.78 31.06 -8.77
C GLN A 208 26.50 31.20 -9.61
N LEU A 209 25.73 30.12 -9.77
CA LEU A 209 24.48 30.16 -10.52
C LEU A 209 23.45 31.12 -9.88
N LYS A 210 23.28 31.09 -8.55
CA LYS A 210 22.40 32.04 -7.85
C LYS A 210 22.88 33.49 -8.01
N PHE A 211 24.18 33.73 -7.97
CA PHE A 211 24.76 35.05 -8.17
C PHE A 211 24.44 35.59 -9.57
N GLU A 212 24.64 34.78 -10.63
CA GLU A 212 24.30 35.20 -12.00
C GLU A 212 22.80 35.45 -12.19
N ILE A 213 21.93 34.65 -11.55
CA ILE A 213 20.47 34.88 -11.58
C ILE A 213 20.12 36.21 -10.88
N ILE A 214 20.75 36.52 -9.75
CA ILE A 214 20.51 37.79 -9.03
C ILE A 214 20.97 38.97 -9.89
N ASN A 215 22.14 38.90 -10.53
CA ASN A 215 22.62 39.97 -11.42
C ASN A 215 21.68 40.17 -12.60
N PHE A 216 21.28 39.07 -13.27
CA PHE A 216 20.30 39.10 -14.34
C PHE A 216 18.99 39.79 -13.91
N ASN A 217 18.51 39.52 -12.69
CA ASN A 217 17.31 40.16 -12.16
C ASN A 217 17.49 41.67 -11.99
N LEU A 218 18.63 42.10 -11.44
CA LEU A 218 18.94 43.51 -11.22
C LEU A 218 19.06 44.27 -12.55
N ASP A 219 19.65 43.65 -13.56
CA ASP A 219 19.90 44.29 -14.86
C ASP A 219 18.62 44.43 -15.69
N LEU A 220 17.80 43.37 -15.79
CA LEU A 220 16.61 43.38 -16.65
C LEU A 220 15.35 43.91 -15.96
N PHE A 221 15.29 43.88 -14.64
CA PHE A 221 14.11 44.24 -13.88
C PHE A 221 14.42 45.20 -12.71
N PRO A 222 15.03 46.38 -12.99
CA PRO A 222 15.56 47.28 -11.95
C PRO A 222 14.51 47.86 -10.99
N THR A 223 13.23 47.77 -11.32
CA THR A 223 12.10 48.25 -10.51
C THR A 223 11.39 47.14 -9.75
N ARG A 224 11.93 45.91 -9.76
CA ARG A 224 11.33 44.74 -9.13
C ARG A 224 12.37 44.01 -8.28
N THR A 225 11.90 43.43 -7.18
CA THR A 225 12.71 42.58 -6.31
C THR A 225 12.22 41.15 -6.44
N PHE A 226 13.14 40.22 -6.62
CA PHE A 226 12.86 38.79 -6.67
C PHE A 226 13.67 38.07 -5.62
N ASP A 227 13.06 37.10 -4.96
CA ASP A 227 13.77 36.22 -4.03
C ASP A 227 14.28 35.00 -4.79
N VAL A 228 15.57 34.71 -4.64
CA VAL A 228 16.23 33.56 -5.27
C VAL A 228 16.58 32.54 -4.19
N VAL A 229 15.72 31.53 -4.05
CA VAL A 229 15.88 30.46 -3.06
C VAL A 229 16.29 29.16 -3.73
N SER A 230 16.85 28.24 -2.94
CA SER A 230 17.33 26.95 -3.46
C SER A 230 17.08 25.83 -2.46
N GLU A 231 16.71 24.65 -2.96
CA GLU A 231 16.39 23.46 -2.19
C GLU A 231 17.06 22.22 -2.78
N ASN A 232 17.35 21.22 -1.94
CA ASN A 232 17.82 19.92 -2.42
C ASN A 232 16.63 18.98 -2.68
N LEU A 233 16.65 18.30 -3.82
CA LEU A 233 15.66 17.31 -4.22
C LEU A 233 16.28 15.88 -4.18
N ALA A 234 15.49 14.88 -4.55
CA ALA A 234 15.96 13.50 -4.74
C ALA A 234 16.91 13.42 -5.96
N ASP A 235 17.55 12.25 -6.17
CA ASP A 235 18.36 11.96 -7.36
C ASP A 235 19.49 12.98 -7.66
N ASN A 236 20.05 13.57 -6.60
CA ASN A 236 21.07 14.63 -6.65
C ASN A 236 20.64 15.89 -7.43
N ASP A 237 19.33 16.13 -7.53
CA ASP A 237 18.79 17.36 -8.10
C ASP A 237 18.81 18.50 -7.06
N ARG A 238 18.99 19.71 -7.58
CA ARG A 238 18.89 20.97 -6.85
C ARG A 238 17.91 21.87 -7.55
N LEU A 239 16.94 22.35 -6.79
CA LEU A 239 15.93 23.30 -7.24
C LEU A 239 16.39 24.71 -6.92
N ILE A 240 16.29 25.63 -7.88
CA ILE A 240 16.31 27.08 -7.68
C ILE A 240 14.93 27.61 -8.02
N LEU A 241 14.39 28.46 -7.15
CA LEU A 241 13.14 29.18 -7.38
C LEU A 241 13.42 30.68 -7.38
N VAL A 242 12.95 31.35 -8.42
CA VAL A 242 12.85 32.82 -8.46
C VAL A 242 11.40 33.18 -8.17
N GLN A 243 11.18 33.80 -7.02
CA GLN A 243 9.85 34.10 -6.50
C GLN A 243 9.39 35.52 -6.85
N SER A 244 8.16 35.87 -6.47
CA SER A 244 7.56 37.20 -6.63
C SER A 244 7.16 37.58 -8.08
N LEU A 245 6.81 36.59 -8.92
CA LEU A 245 6.18 36.84 -10.22
C LEU A 245 4.66 36.91 -10.02
N ARG A 246 4.04 38.00 -10.45
CA ARG A 246 2.66 38.35 -10.06
C ARG A 246 1.57 37.54 -10.78
N SER A 247 1.92 36.88 -11.88
CA SER A 247 1.00 36.09 -12.70
C SER A 247 1.76 35.03 -13.49
N LEU A 248 1.05 34.03 -14.00
CA LEU A 248 1.58 33.05 -14.95
C LEU A 248 2.23 33.72 -16.17
N GLY A 249 1.59 34.75 -16.72
CA GLY A 249 2.15 35.51 -17.85
C GLY A 249 3.46 36.23 -17.51
N ASN A 250 3.59 36.80 -16.31
CA ASN A 250 4.87 37.36 -15.86
C ASN A 250 5.94 36.29 -15.66
N ALA A 251 5.56 35.10 -15.18
CA ALA A 251 6.50 34.01 -15.01
C ALA A 251 7.00 33.47 -16.35
N TRP A 252 6.14 33.40 -17.36
CA TRP A 252 6.57 33.06 -18.71
C TRP A 252 7.43 34.13 -19.37
N ASN A 253 7.11 35.41 -19.18
CA ASN A 253 8.00 36.46 -19.66
C ASN A 253 9.38 36.37 -19.01
N TYR A 254 9.45 36.14 -17.70
CA TYR A 254 10.71 35.91 -16.99
C TYR A 254 11.45 34.68 -17.54
N TYR A 255 10.73 33.56 -17.73
CA TYR A 255 11.26 32.35 -18.36
C TYR A 255 11.90 32.67 -19.71
N ASP A 256 11.19 33.38 -20.60
CA ASP A 256 11.67 33.69 -21.95
C ASP A 256 12.92 34.57 -21.94
N GLN A 257 13.04 35.49 -20.97
CA GLN A 257 14.23 36.31 -20.83
C GLN A 257 15.42 35.49 -20.28
N ILE A 258 15.22 34.72 -19.20
CA ILE A 258 16.33 34.04 -18.52
C ILE A 258 16.95 32.94 -19.38
N VAL A 259 16.16 32.27 -20.23
CA VAL A 259 16.68 31.25 -21.16
C VAL A 259 17.58 31.81 -22.25
N THR A 260 17.57 33.12 -22.48
CA THR A 260 18.45 33.80 -23.43
C THR A 260 19.71 34.38 -22.79
N SER A 261 19.85 34.29 -21.46
CA SER A 261 21.03 34.79 -20.75
C SER A 261 22.24 33.89 -20.99
N GLU A 262 23.23 34.38 -21.73
CA GLU A 262 24.47 33.64 -22.02
C GLU A 262 25.22 33.28 -20.74
N ASN A 263 25.32 34.19 -19.77
CA ASN A 263 26.02 33.95 -18.50
C ASN A 263 25.41 32.79 -17.71
N ILE A 264 24.08 32.74 -17.63
CA ILE A 264 23.37 31.68 -16.90
C ILE A 264 23.40 30.38 -17.69
N MET A 265 23.15 30.43 -19.01
CA MET A 265 23.13 29.23 -19.85
C MET A 265 24.51 28.58 -19.91
N ALA A 266 25.60 29.34 -19.98
CA ALA A 266 26.97 28.81 -19.98
C ALA A 266 27.30 27.98 -18.73
N LEU A 267 26.69 28.30 -17.58
CA LEU A 267 26.90 27.55 -16.33
C LEU A 267 26.17 26.21 -16.29
N VAL A 268 25.05 26.07 -17.02
CA VAL A 268 24.24 24.85 -17.03
C VAL A 268 24.36 24.05 -18.32
N GLN A 269 24.95 24.64 -19.36
CA GLN A 269 25.15 24.00 -20.66
C GLN A 269 26.05 22.76 -20.53
N GLY A 270 25.65 21.69 -21.21
CA GLY A 270 26.35 20.39 -21.13
C GLY A 270 25.94 19.55 -19.93
N THR A 271 25.01 20.02 -19.08
CA THR A 271 24.41 19.23 -17.99
C THR A 271 22.93 18.98 -18.24
N ASN A 272 22.37 18.00 -17.51
CA ASN A 272 20.92 17.80 -17.49
C ASN A 272 20.29 18.83 -16.55
N PHE A 273 19.63 19.83 -17.12
CA PHE A 273 18.85 20.83 -16.39
C PHE A 273 17.43 20.91 -16.94
N SER A 274 16.50 21.40 -16.12
CA SER A 274 15.10 21.57 -16.51
C SER A 274 14.58 22.90 -16.00
N ARG A 275 13.70 23.52 -16.78
CA ARG A 275 13.16 24.86 -16.52
C ARG A 275 11.66 24.80 -16.62
N PHE A 276 10.99 25.50 -15.72
CA PHE A 276 9.54 25.51 -15.66
C PHE A 276 9.01 26.75 -14.95
N VAL A 277 7.70 26.94 -15.02
CA VAL A 277 6.98 27.86 -14.15
C VAL A 277 6.13 27.05 -13.18
N ILE A 278 6.01 27.49 -11.94
CA ILE A 278 5.35 26.74 -10.86
C ILE A 278 4.58 27.68 -9.93
N SER A 279 3.38 27.28 -9.50
CA SER A 279 2.63 28.03 -8.48
C SER A 279 3.25 27.84 -7.09
N PRO A 280 3.04 28.78 -6.14
CA PRO A 280 3.50 28.63 -4.77
C PRO A 280 2.98 27.38 -4.05
N GLU A 281 1.80 26.91 -4.41
CA GLU A 281 1.26 25.67 -3.87
C GLU A 281 2.03 24.45 -4.40
N ASN A 282 2.19 24.35 -5.72
CA ASN A 282 2.91 23.24 -6.32
C ASN A 282 4.40 23.25 -5.94
N SER A 283 5.01 24.41 -5.71
CA SER A 283 6.40 24.47 -5.24
C SER A 283 6.57 23.89 -3.84
N ARG A 284 5.62 24.15 -2.93
CA ARG A 284 5.62 23.52 -1.59
C ARG A 284 5.46 22.01 -1.70
N LYS A 285 4.56 21.53 -2.57
CA LYS A 285 4.36 20.10 -2.85
C LYS A 285 5.60 19.44 -3.44
N LEU A 286 6.28 20.09 -4.40
CA LEU A 286 7.54 19.59 -4.97
C LEU A 286 8.66 19.53 -3.95
N ILE A 287 8.80 20.53 -3.07
CA ILE A 287 9.81 20.52 -2.00
C ILE A 287 9.53 19.39 -0.99
N GLN A 288 8.26 19.06 -0.76
CA GLN A 288 7.84 17.96 0.13
C GLN A 288 8.07 16.58 -0.51
N ASP A 289 7.63 16.37 -1.75
CA ASP A 289 7.76 15.10 -2.49
C ASP A 289 9.21 14.84 -2.94
N LYS A 290 9.97 15.91 -3.20
CA LYS A 290 11.38 15.90 -3.64
C LYS A 290 11.65 15.25 -5.00
N VAL A 291 10.65 14.71 -5.71
CA VAL A 291 10.86 14.04 -6.99
C VAL A 291 10.58 15.00 -8.14
N ALA A 292 11.65 15.56 -8.70
CA ALA A 292 11.63 16.49 -9.82
C ALA A 292 10.82 15.98 -11.04
N SER A 293 11.04 14.72 -11.43
CA SER A 293 10.46 14.15 -12.65
C SER A 293 8.93 14.15 -12.63
N LYS A 294 8.29 13.88 -11.49
CA LYS A 294 6.83 13.97 -11.35
C LYS A 294 6.30 15.35 -11.70
N TYR A 295 6.91 16.39 -11.12
CA TYR A 295 6.48 17.76 -11.41
C TYR A 295 6.73 18.12 -12.88
N LEU A 296 7.84 17.69 -13.46
CA LEU A 296 8.14 17.95 -14.87
C LEU A 296 7.15 17.26 -15.82
N LEU A 297 6.68 16.04 -15.51
CA LEU A 297 5.61 15.37 -16.24
C LEU A 297 4.28 16.13 -16.15
N PHE A 298 3.93 16.59 -14.96
CA PHE A 298 2.76 17.44 -14.75
C PHE A 298 2.89 18.77 -15.53
N PHE A 299 4.06 19.40 -15.47
CA PHE A 299 4.34 20.64 -16.18
C PHE A 299 4.21 20.48 -17.71
N ASP A 300 4.77 19.41 -18.28
CA ASP A 300 4.68 19.12 -19.72
C ASP A 300 3.23 18.94 -20.17
N LYS A 301 2.38 18.37 -19.32
CA LYS A 301 0.96 18.15 -19.62
C LYS A 301 0.12 19.43 -19.55
N TYR A 302 0.32 20.27 -18.52
CA TYR A 302 -0.62 21.37 -18.20
C TYR A 302 -0.10 22.77 -18.55
N TYR A 303 1.21 22.96 -18.67
CA TYR A 303 1.81 24.28 -18.86
C TYR A 303 2.53 24.44 -20.20
N LYS A 304 2.91 23.34 -20.85
CA LYS A 304 3.68 23.40 -22.09
C LYS A 304 2.98 24.28 -23.13
N ARG A 305 3.69 25.32 -23.56
CA ARG A 305 3.30 26.16 -24.70
C ARG A 305 3.70 25.40 -25.98
N GLU A 306 2.80 25.32 -26.95
CA GLU A 306 3.10 24.83 -28.31
C GLU A 306 4.22 25.65 -28.97
#